data_AF-A0A376S821-F1
#
_entry.id   AF-A0A376S821-F1
#
_cell.length_a   1.000
_cell.length_b   1.000
_cell.length_c   1.000
_cell.angle_alpha   90.00
_cell.angle_beta   90.00
_cell.angle_gamma   90.00
#
_symmetry.space_group_name_H-M   'P 1'
#
loop_
_entity.id
_entity.type
_entity.pdbx_description
1 polymer ?
#
loop_
_entity_poly.entity_id
_entity_poly.type
_entity_poly.pdbx_seq_one_letter_code
_entity_poly.pdbx_strand_id
1 'polypeptide(L)'
;MDDILQNVPNHNIKVIVVTDGERILGLGDQGIGGMGIPIGKLSLYTACGGISPAYTLPVVLDVGTNNQQLLNDPLYMGWRNPRITDDEYYEFVDEFIQAVKQRWPDVLLQFEDFAQKMRCRYLTAIAMIFVLLTMTFRAPRR
;
A
#
# COMPACT_ATOMS: atom_id res chain seq x y z
N MET A 1 10.66 -5.28 11.67
CA MET A 1 10.32 -4.71 10.34
C MET A 1 11.56 -4.44 9.50
N ASP A 2 12.65 -3.94 10.09
CA ASP A 2 13.87 -3.55 9.37
C ASP A 2 14.52 -4.68 8.56
N ASP A 3 14.57 -5.91 9.09
CA ASP A 3 15.13 -7.07 8.37
C ASP A 3 14.35 -7.38 7.07
N ILE A 4 13.03 -7.20 7.09
CA ILE A 4 12.17 -7.42 5.91
C ILE A 4 12.49 -6.37 4.85
N LEU A 5 12.61 -5.10 5.26
CA LEU A 5 12.97 -4.03 4.34
C LEU A 5 14.40 -4.19 3.83
N GLN A 6 15.31 -4.74 4.64
CA GLN A 6 16.69 -5.05 4.26
C GLN A 6 16.81 -6.06 3.13
N ASN A 7 15.89 -7.02 3.07
CA ASN A 7 15.84 -8.02 2.00
C ASN A 7 15.39 -7.45 0.64
N VAL A 8 14.92 -6.21 0.57
CA VAL A 8 14.60 -5.55 -0.71
C VAL A 8 15.89 -5.25 -1.47
N PRO A 9 16.12 -5.84 -2.67
CA PRO A 9 17.39 -5.73 -3.41
C PRO A 9 17.63 -4.31 -3.95
N ASN A 10 16.56 -3.53 -4.12
CA ASN A 10 16.63 -2.17 -4.61
C ASN A 10 17.01 -1.22 -3.46
N HIS A 11 18.21 -0.66 -3.53
CA HIS A 11 18.69 0.29 -2.54
C HIS A 11 17.98 1.65 -2.60
N ASN A 12 17.45 2.04 -3.77
CA ASN A 12 16.84 3.34 -3.98
C ASN A 12 15.37 3.21 -4.36
N ILE A 13 14.49 3.19 -3.36
CA ILE A 13 13.03 3.23 -3.57
C ILE A 13 12.54 4.67 -3.44
N LYS A 14 11.76 5.12 -4.42
CA LYS A 14 11.18 6.47 -4.46
C LYS A 14 9.68 6.48 -4.25
N VAL A 15 8.99 5.40 -4.63
CA VAL A 15 7.52 5.30 -4.51
C VAL A 15 7.15 3.96 -3.91
N ILE A 16 6.42 3.99 -2.80
CA ILE A 16 5.81 2.83 -2.18
C ILE A 16 4.30 3.00 -2.29
N VAL A 17 3.61 1.97 -2.77
CA VAL A 17 2.15 1.89 -2.66
C VAL A 17 1.85 0.77 -1.69
N VAL A 18 1.12 1.10 -0.63
CA VAL A 18 0.78 0.18 0.45
C VAL A 18 -0.74 0.02 0.56
N THR A 19 -1.20 -1.19 0.88
CA THR A 19 -2.60 -1.51 1.17
C THR A 19 -2.69 -2.58 2.25
N ASP A 20 -3.78 -2.63 3.01
CA ASP A 20 -4.11 -3.74 3.92
C ASP A 20 -5.23 -4.65 3.38
N GLY A 21 -5.68 -4.39 2.15
CA GLY A 21 -6.69 -5.18 1.46
C GLY A 21 -8.06 -5.19 2.12
N GLU A 22 -8.35 -4.27 3.06
CA GLU A 22 -9.63 -4.27 3.80
C GLU A 22 -10.81 -3.84 2.91
N ARG A 23 -10.58 -2.89 2.00
CA ARG A 23 -11.66 -2.30 1.20
C ARG A 23 -11.30 -2.19 -0.27
N ILE A 24 -11.06 -3.34 -0.90
CA ILE A 24 -10.86 -3.37 -2.35
C ILE A 24 -12.16 -2.96 -3.05
N LEU A 25 -12.05 -2.00 -3.97
CA LEU A 25 -13.18 -1.41 -4.71
C LEU A 25 -14.03 -2.51 -5.37
N GLY A 26 -15.27 -2.66 -4.89
CA GLY A 26 -16.24 -3.62 -5.40
C GLY A 26 -16.08 -5.07 -4.92
N LEU A 27 -15.04 -5.39 -4.15
CA LEU A 27 -14.73 -6.76 -3.68
C LEU A 27 -14.67 -6.90 -2.15
N GLY A 28 -14.58 -5.79 -1.40
CA GLY A 28 -14.51 -5.82 0.06
C GLY A 28 -13.16 -6.29 0.58
N ASP A 29 -13.17 -6.99 1.72
CA ASP A 29 -11.96 -7.48 2.39
C ASP A 29 -11.40 -8.70 1.66
N GLN A 30 -10.18 -8.55 1.13
CA GLN A 30 -9.44 -9.61 0.44
C GLN A 30 -8.15 -10.00 1.18
N GLY A 31 -7.87 -9.39 2.34
CA GLY A 31 -6.62 -9.54 3.09
C GLY A 31 -5.39 -9.45 2.18
N ILE A 32 -4.50 -10.44 2.26
CA ILE A 32 -3.29 -10.51 1.42
C ILE A 32 -3.56 -10.48 -0.10
N GLY A 33 -4.75 -10.89 -0.54
CA GLY A 33 -5.18 -10.84 -1.95
C GLY A 33 -5.19 -9.42 -2.53
N GLY A 34 -5.15 -8.40 -1.66
CA GLY A 34 -5.01 -6.99 -2.06
C GLY A 34 -3.67 -6.62 -2.68
N MET A 35 -2.66 -7.49 -2.66
CA MET A 35 -1.34 -7.22 -3.26
C MET A 35 -1.41 -6.86 -4.76
N GLY A 36 -2.45 -7.28 -5.48
CA GLY A 36 -2.65 -6.88 -6.88
C GLY A 36 -2.88 -5.37 -7.09
N ILE A 37 -3.44 -4.68 -6.09
CA ILE A 37 -3.73 -3.24 -6.15
C ILE A 37 -2.45 -2.39 -6.21
N PRO A 38 -1.48 -2.51 -5.27
CA PRO A 38 -0.25 -1.74 -5.34
C PRO A 38 0.57 -2.08 -6.59
N ILE A 39 0.58 -3.33 -7.04
CA ILE A 39 1.22 -3.72 -8.31
C ILE A 39 0.59 -3.00 -9.50
N GLY A 40 -0.75 -2.97 -9.58
CA GLY A 40 -1.48 -2.28 -10.64
C GLY A 40 -1.23 -0.78 -10.63
N LYS A 41 -1.27 -0.13 -9.45
CA LYS A 41 -0.98 1.30 -9.32
C LYS A 41 0.45 1.63 -9.76
N LEU A 42 1.44 0.91 -9.27
CA LEU A 42 2.85 1.11 -9.65
C LEU A 42 3.10 0.88 -11.14
N SER A 43 2.36 -0.03 -11.76
CA SER A 43 2.38 -0.20 -13.22
C SER A 43 1.87 1.05 -13.94
N LEU A 44 0.84 1.73 -13.42
CA LEU A 44 0.37 3.02 -13.95
C LEU A 44 1.38 4.15 -13.70
N TYR A 45 2.05 4.19 -12.54
CA TYR A 45 3.16 5.14 -12.31
C TYR A 45 4.29 4.96 -13.32
N THR A 46 4.56 3.72 -13.69
CA THR A 46 5.57 3.39 -14.69
C THR A 46 5.10 3.78 -16.08
N ALA A 47 3.92 3.32 -16.50
CA ALA A 47 3.42 3.49 -17.85
C ALA A 47 2.97 4.92 -18.18
N CYS A 48 2.32 5.60 -17.23
CA CYS A 48 1.78 6.95 -17.42
C CYS A 48 2.65 8.04 -16.79
N GLY A 49 3.33 7.74 -15.70
CA GLY A 49 4.17 8.69 -14.97
C GLY A 49 5.66 8.64 -15.35
N GLY A 50 6.10 7.66 -16.15
CA GLY A 50 7.50 7.50 -16.53
C GLY A 50 8.42 7.14 -15.37
N ILE A 51 7.88 6.67 -14.23
CA ILE A 51 8.67 6.25 -13.07
C ILE A 51 9.30 4.90 -13.38
N SER A 52 10.63 4.77 -13.24
CA SER A 52 11.28 3.47 -13.43
C SER A 52 10.74 2.44 -12.44
N PRO A 53 10.40 1.22 -12.87
CA PRO A 53 9.95 0.15 -11.98
C PRO A 53 11.04 -0.27 -10.98
N ALA A 54 12.31 0.08 -11.23
CA ALA A 54 13.40 -0.14 -10.28
C ALA A 54 13.31 0.76 -9.03
N TYR A 55 12.47 1.80 -9.05
CA TYR A 55 12.29 2.75 -7.94
C TYR A 55 10.95 2.59 -7.23
N THR A 56 10.19 1.55 -7.57
CA THR A 56 8.85 1.31 -7.02
C THR A 56 8.85 0.06 -6.15
N LEU A 57 8.05 0.07 -5.09
CA LEU A 57 7.90 -1.08 -4.19
C LEU A 57 6.43 -1.26 -3.80
N PRO A 58 5.77 -2.34 -4.24
CA PRO A 58 4.44 -2.68 -3.77
C PRO A 58 4.53 -3.32 -2.38
N VAL A 59 3.66 -2.91 -1.46
CA VAL A 59 3.59 -3.46 -0.10
C VAL A 59 2.15 -3.81 0.23
N VAL A 60 1.96 -4.96 0.88
CA VAL A 60 0.71 -5.34 1.53
C VAL A 60 0.96 -5.52 3.03
N LEU A 61 0.11 -4.91 3.84
CA LEU A 61 0.10 -5.05 5.29
C LEU A 61 -0.94 -6.11 5.67
N ASP A 62 -0.50 -7.34 5.83
CA ASP A 62 -1.38 -8.43 6.24
C ASP A 62 -1.60 -8.42 7.75
N VAL A 63 -2.69 -7.77 8.17
CA VAL A 63 -3.13 -7.65 9.56
C VAL A 63 -4.29 -8.60 9.88
N GLY A 64 -4.49 -9.62 9.04
CA GLY A 64 -5.63 -10.52 9.07
C GLY A 64 -6.76 -10.09 8.14
N THR A 65 -7.82 -10.89 8.10
CA THR A 65 -9.01 -10.63 7.28
C THR A 65 -10.27 -11.02 8.04
N ASN A 66 -11.32 -10.20 7.90
CA ASN A 66 -12.64 -10.49 8.45
C ASN A 66 -13.51 -11.29 7.45
N ASN A 67 -12.97 -11.62 6.28
CA ASN A 67 -13.65 -12.39 5.27
C ASN A 67 -13.60 -13.89 5.62
N GLN A 68 -14.72 -14.41 6.13
CA GLN A 68 -14.84 -15.82 6.51
C GLN A 68 -14.64 -16.78 5.33
N GLN A 69 -14.91 -16.38 4.09
CA GLN A 69 -14.64 -17.24 2.94
C GLN A 69 -13.14 -17.48 2.77
N LEU A 70 -12.33 -16.44 2.97
CA LEU A 70 -10.87 -16.53 2.90
C LEU A 70 -10.28 -17.29 4.09
N LEU A 71 -10.82 -17.06 5.30
CA LEU A 71 -10.38 -17.81 6.49
C LEU A 71 -10.64 -19.32 6.37
N ASN A 72 -11.74 -19.69 5.72
CA ASN A 72 -12.10 -21.09 5.47
C ASN A 72 -11.45 -21.68 4.21
N ASP A 73 -10.75 -20.87 3.42
CA ASP A 73 -10.11 -21.34 2.20
C ASP A 73 -8.76 -22.03 2.52
N PRO A 74 -8.62 -23.34 2.22
CA PRO A 74 -7.36 -24.07 2.41
C PRO A 74 -6.22 -23.52 1.55
N LEU A 75 -6.51 -22.78 0.48
CA LEU A 75 -5.54 -22.15 -0.42
C LEU A 75 -5.19 -20.71 -0.02
N TYR A 76 -5.82 -20.15 1.02
CA TYR A 76 -5.47 -18.81 1.49
C TYR A 76 -4.03 -18.76 2.00
N MET A 77 -3.24 -17.88 1.39
CA MET A 77 -1.81 -17.70 1.71
C MET A 77 -1.56 -16.64 2.78
N GLY A 78 -2.59 -15.88 3.15
CA GLY A 78 -2.47 -14.82 4.14
C GLY A 78 -2.58 -15.34 5.56
N TRP A 79 -2.49 -14.42 6.51
CA TRP A 79 -2.65 -14.73 7.91
C TRP A 79 -4.10 -15.10 8.23
N ARG A 80 -4.32 -16.36 8.63
CA ARG A 80 -5.65 -16.93 8.91
C ARG A 80 -6.21 -16.49 10.26
N ASN A 81 -6.19 -15.20 10.55
CA ASN A 81 -6.79 -14.62 11.74
C ASN A 81 -7.76 -13.49 11.35
N PRO A 82 -8.78 -13.23 12.19
CA PRO A 82 -9.53 -11.98 12.14
C PRO A 82 -8.59 -10.79 12.22
N ARG A 83 -9.04 -9.63 11.71
CA ARG A 83 -8.24 -8.41 11.82
C ARG A 83 -7.93 -8.08 13.27
N ILE A 84 -6.69 -7.65 13.52
CA ILE A 84 -6.24 -7.18 14.82
C ILE A 84 -7.03 -5.95 15.29
N THR A 85 -6.87 -5.61 16.57
CA THR A 85 -7.57 -4.46 17.14
C THR A 85 -7.04 -3.14 16.58
N ASP A 86 -7.86 -2.08 16.66
CA ASP A 86 -7.49 -0.75 16.16
C ASP A 86 -6.15 -0.27 16.76
N ASP A 87 -5.89 -0.50 18.05
CA ASP A 87 -4.66 -0.05 18.72
C ASP A 87 -3.40 -0.80 18.23
N GLU A 88 -3.46 -2.14 18.18
CA GLU A 88 -2.37 -2.97 17.63
C GLU A 88 -2.09 -2.63 16.16
N TYR A 89 -3.14 -2.33 15.41
CA TYR A 89 -3.03 -1.90 14.02
C TYR A 89 -2.29 -0.58 13.89
N TYR A 90 -2.63 0.42 14.72
CA TYR A 90 -1.94 1.72 14.69
C TYR A 90 -0.47 1.61 15.08
N GLU A 91 -0.15 0.79 16.09
CA GLU A 91 1.22 0.51 16.51
C GLU A 91 2.02 -0.15 15.37
N PHE A 92 1.47 -1.18 14.75
CA PHE A 92 2.09 -1.88 13.62
C PHE A 92 2.35 -0.95 12.42
N VAL A 93 1.40 -0.08 12.09
CA VAL A 93 1.53 0.87 10.98
C VAL A 93 2.58 1.93 11.31
N ASP A 94 2.65 2.41 12.55
CA ASP A 94 3.67 3.38 12.95
C ASP A 94 5.08 2.77 12.84
N GLU A 95 5.27 1.54 13.34
CA GLU A 95 6.53 0.81 13.18
C GLU A 95 6.92 0.66 11.70
N PHE A 96 5.96 0.34 10.83
CA PHE A 96 6.19 0.26 9.39
C PHE A 96 6.64 1.60 8.80
N ILE A 97 5.94 2.69 9.12
CA ILE A 97 6.28 4.03 8.63
C ILE A 97 7.68 4.44 9.11
N GLN A 98 8.02 4.19 10.38
CA GLN A 98 9.33 4.50 10.94
C GLN A 98 10.43 3.72 10.21
N ALA A 99 10.26 2.41 10.04
CA ALA A 99 11.21 1.56 9.34
C ALA A 99 11.43 2.01 7.88
N VAL A 100 10.34 2.37 7.18
CA VAL A 100 10.39 2.90 5.81
C VAL A 100 11.15 4.22 5.76
N LYS A 101 10.86 5.17 6.66
CA LYS A 101 11.54 6.48 6.68
C LYS A 101 13.00 6.38 7.08
N GLN A 102 13.36 5.44 7.94
CA GLN A 102 14.76 5.19 8.30
C GLN A 102 15.57 4.66 7.12
N ARG A 103 15.00 3.76 6.30
CA ARG A 103 15.68 3.19 5.13
C ARG A 103 15.65 4.12 3.92
N TRP A 104 14.52 4.75 3.66
CA TRP A 104 14.28 5.64 2.51
C TRP A 104 13.62 6.95 2.98
N PRO A 105 14.39 7.95 3.42
CA PRO A 105 13.85 9.18 4.00
C PRO A 105 13.04 10.03 3.01
N ASP A 106 13.40 9.99 1.73
CA ASP A 106 12.77 10.79 0.66
C ASP A 106 11.66 10.02 -0.09
N VAL A 107 11.20 8.88 0.46
CA VAL A 107 10.23 8.03 -0.22
C VAL A 107 8.83 8.62 -0.17
N LEU A 108 8.14 8.54 -1.30
CA LEU A 108 6.72 8.79 -1.38
C LEU A 108 5.96 7.53 -0.95
N LEU A 109 5.31 7.56 0.20
CA LEU A 109 4.47 6.46 0.71
C LEU A 109 3.00 6.75 0.44
N GLN A 110 2.37 6.00 -0.47
CA GLN A 110 0.97 6.16 -0.82
C GLN A 110 0.11 5.03 -0.25
N PHE A 111 -0.90 5.42 0.53
CA PHE A 111 -1.86 4.50 1.13
C PHE A 111 -3.06 4.31 0.20
N GLU A 112 -3.43 3.05 -0.07
CA GLU A 112 -4.52 2.68 -0.97
C GLU A 112 -5.49 1.68 -0.36
N ASP A 113 -6.78 1.89 -0.63
CA ASP A 113 -7.89 0.99 -0.26
C ASP A 113 -8.00 0.62 1.24
N PHE A 114 -7.54 1.53 2.11
CA PHE A 114 -7.69 1.41 3.57
C PHE A 114 -9.10 1.75 4.08
N ALA A 115 -9.45 1.19 5.23
CA ALA A 115 -10.67 1.56 5.94
C ALA A 115 -10.74 3.07 6.24
N GLN A 116 -11.95 3.60 6.21
CA GLN A 116 -12.23 5.04 6.30
C GLN A 116 -11.74 5.67 7.61
N LYS A 117 -11.65 4.89 8.69
CA LYS A 117 -11.11 5.30 9.98
C LYS A 117 -9.60 5.59 9.91
N MET A 118 -8.82 4.67 9.35
CA MET A 118 -7.38 4.85 9.20
C MET A 118 -7.07 6.01 8.23
N ARG A 119 -7.85 6.12 7.15
CA ARG A 119 -7.76 7.23 6.21
C ARG A 119 -7.74 8.58 6.95
N CYS A 120 -8.61 8.80 7.93
CA CYS A 120 -8.66 10.07 8.67
C CYS A 120 -7.40 10.40 9.48
N ARG A 121 -6.68 9.39 10.00
CA ARG A 121 -5.51 9.59 10.88
C ARG A 121 -4.21 9.84 10.10
N TYR A 122 -4.03 9.19 8.95
CA TYR A 122 -2.80 9.31 8.15
C TYR A 122 -2.96 10.06 6.81
N LEU A 123 -4.18 10.26 6.26
CA LEU A 123 -4.35 11.10 5.05
C LEU A 123 -4.06 12.58 5.29
N THR A 124 -4.13 13.06 6.53
CA THR A 124 -3.77 14.46 6.83
C THR A 124 -2.30 14.76 6.51
N ALA A 125 -1.46 13.73 6.35
CA ALA A 125 -0.04 13.89 5.99
C ALA A 125 0.28 13.55 4.52
N ILE A 126 -0.58 12.83 3.79
CA ILE A 126 -0.26 12.36 2.42
C ILE A 126 -1.50 12.46 1.52
N ALA A 127 -2.02 13.67 1.39
CA ALA A 127 -3.06 13.98 0.43
C ALA A 127 -2.44 14.32 -0.94
N MET A 128 -2.98 13.67 -1.98
CA MET A 128 -3.00 14.11 -3.39
C MET A 128 -1.83 13.74 -4.32
N ILE A 129 -1.76 12.46 -4.69
CA ILE A 129 -1.22 12.08 -6.02
C ILE A 129 -2.30 11.62 -6.99
N PHE A 130 -3.56 11.56 -6.56
CA PHE A 130 -4.68 11.35 -7.48
C PHE A 130 -5.09 12.63 -8.25
N VAL A 131 -4.63 13.82 -7.83
CA VAL A 131 -4.95 15.08 -8.53
C VAL A 131 -3.82 15.56 -9.45
N LEU A 132 -2.59 15.06 -9.30
CA LEU A 132 -1.52 15.45 -10.22
C LEU A 132 -1.69 14.78 -11.60
N LEU A 133 -2.21 13.53 -11.67
CA LEU A 133 -2.43 12.89 -12.98
C LEU A 133 -3.60 13.50 -13.76
N THR A 134 -4.61 14.07 -13.09
CA THR A 134 -5.73 14.74 -13.75
C THR A 134 -5.46 16.21 -14.09
N MET A 135 -4.48 16.87 -13.44
CA MET A 135 -4.17 18.28 -13.71
C MET A 135 -2.92 18.54 -14.55
N THR A 136 -1.96 17.62 -14.66
CA THR A 136 -0.71 17.86 -15.41
C THR A 136 -0.69 17.25 -16.82
N PHE A 137 -1.65 16.41 -17.18
CA PHE A 137 -1.83 15.92 -18.56
C PHE A 137 -2.94 16.65 -19.32
N ARG A 138 -2.94 17.99 -19.24
CA ARG A 138 -3.49 18.81 -20.32
C ARG A 138 -2.38 18.93 -21.37
N ALA A 139 -2.34 17.94 -22.26
CA ALA A 139 -1.39 17.88 -23.37
C ALA A 139 -1.31 19.23 -24.12
N PRO A 140 -0.12 19.78 -24.41
CA PRO A 140 -0.01 20.81 -25.42
C PRO A 140 -0.31 20.14 -26.78
N ARG A 141 -1.45 20.50 -27.38
CA ARG A 141 -1.71 20.20 -28.79
C ARG A 141 -0.58 20.80 -29.63
N ARG A 142 0.15 19.96 -30.36
CA ARG A 142 0.81 20.35 -31.60
C ARG A 142 -0.06 19.90 -32.76
#